data_AF-Q7VPJ9-F1
#
_entry.id   AF-Q7VPJ9-F1
#
_cell.length_a   1.000
_cell.length_b   1.000
_cell.length_c   1.000
_cell.angle_alpha   90.00
_cell.angle_beta   90.00
_cell.angle_gamma   90.00
#
_symmetry.space_group_name_H-M   'P 1'
#
loop_
_entity.id
_entity.type
_entity.pdbx_description
1 polymer ?
#
loop_
_entity_poly.entity_id
_entity_poly.type
_entity_poly.pdbx_seq_one_letter_code
_entity_poly.pdbx_strand_id
1 'polypeptide(L)'
;MAKLTDQSLPRRSFLRGHFLSTLKTKQATLQGHNAVRPPWVNLANFLTKCTACDNCITICETQIIVRGAGGYPEVDFSKGECTFCEKCVQSCQAGVFLATSEVAWQHKVAVQECCLLQHRIACRSCGDSCESRAIRFRPKLGGIAELQLDLTACNGCGACLSVCPANAITLMMEH
;
A
#
# COMPACT_ATOMS: atom_id res chain seq x y z
N MET A 1 2.25 0.18 36.93
CA MET A 1 2.06 -1.27 36.71
C MET A 1 0.57 -1.60 36.78
N ALA A 2 -0.13 -1.53 35.65
CA ALA A 2 -1.55 -1.89 35.58
C ALA A 2 -1.70 -3.29 34.94
N LYS A 3 -2.42 -4.16 35.62
CA LYS A 3 -2.61 -5.59 35.36
C LYS A 3 -3.26 -5.83 33.99
N LEU A 4 -2.62 -6.66 33.15
CA LEU A 4 -3.23 -7.29 31.99
C LEU A 4 -4.14 -8.43 32.46
N THR A 5 -5.45 -8.26 32.32
CA THR A 5 -6.42 -9.35 32.50
C THR A 5 -6.50 -10.19 31.23
N ASP A 6 -6.11 -11.46 31.36
CA ASP A 6 -6.25 -12.53 30.38
C ASP A 6 -7.75 -12.86 30.16
N GLN A 7 -8.30 -12.46 29.02
CA GLN A 7 -9.65 -12.87 28.61
C GLN A 7 -9.55 -14.17 27.80
N SER A 8 -9.73 -15.30 28.50
CA SER A 8 -9.82 -16.62 27.87
C SER A 8 -11.04 -16.71 26.94
N LEU A 9 -10.80 -16.95 25.65
CA LEU A 9 -11.86 -17.11 24.64
C LEU A 9 -12.33 -18.57 24.57
N PRO A 10 -13.64 -18.83 24.44
CA PRO A 10 -14.18 -20.19 24.39
C PRO A 10 -13.74 -20.93 23.11
N ARG A 11 -13.26 -22.17 23.29
CA ARG A 11 -12.65 -23.04 22.25
C ARG A 11 -13.49 -23.22 20.97
N ARG A 12 -14.82 -23.07 21.05
CA ARG A 12 -15.74 -23.25 19.91
C ARG A 12 -15.68 -22.10 18.89
N SER A 13 -15.24 -20.90 19.28
CA SER A 13 -15.17 -19.74 18.38
C SER A 13 -13.94 -19.75 17.46
N PHE A 14 -12.93 -20.55 17.77
CA PHE A 14 -11.69 -20.67 16.98
C PHE A 14 -11.91 -21.43 15.66
N LEU A 15 -12.72 -22.49 15.69
CA LEU A 15 -12.99 -23.34 14.51
C LEU A 15 -13.97 -22.73 13.49
N ARG A 16 -14.61 -21.61 13.82
CA ARG A 16 -15.55 -20.88 12.92
C ARG A 16 -14.94 -19.62 12.29
N GLY A 17 -13.64 -19.37 12.43
CA GLY A 17 -12.97 -18.21 11.82
C GLY A 17 -13.35 -16.85 12.43
N HIS A 18 -14.13 -16.81 13.50
CA HIS A 18 -14.57 -15.58 14.17
C HIS A 18 -13.40 -14.80 14.81
N PHE A 19 -12.33 -15.48 15.17
CA PHE A 19 -11.09 -14.85 15.64
C PHE A 19 -10.40 -14.06 14.52
N LEU A 20 -10.34 -14.62 13.31
CA LEU A 20 -9.75 -13.96 12.13
C LEU A 20 -10.60 -12.77 11.66
N SER A 21 -11.93 -12.87 11.72
CA SER A 21 -12.80 -11.74 11.38
C SER A 21 -12.62 -10.59 12.35
N THR A 22 -12.54 -10.86 13.66
CA THR A 22 -12.36 -9.82 14.68
C THR A 22 -10.98 -9.13 14.58
N LEU A 23 -9.92 -9.88 14.24
CA LEU A 23 -8.60 -9.29 13.97
C LEU A 23 -8.57 -8.47 12.68
N LYS A 24 -9.20 -8.95 11.59
CA LYS A 24 -9.41 -8.16 10.36
C LYS A 24 -10.20 -6.89 10.64
N THR A 25 -11.25 -6.95 11.46
CA THR A 25 -12.07 -5.78 11.81
C THR A 25 -11.32 -4.78 12.70
N LYS A 26 -10.49 -5.24 13.66
CA LYS A 26 -9.64 -4.35 14.47
C LYS A 26 -8.55 -3.67 13.63
N GLN A 27 -7.93 -4.38 12.70
CA GLN A 27 -6.97 -3.78 11.75
C GLN A 27 -7.66 -2.80 10.78
N ALA A 28 -8.86 -3.13 10.28
CA ALA A 28 -9.64 -2.24 9.43
C ALA A 28 -10.13 -0.97 10.14
N THR A 29 -10.43 -1.04 11.44
CA THR A 29 -10.92 0.12 12.22
C THR A 29 -9.79 1.10 12.58
N LEU A 30 -8.53 0.66 12.64
CA LEU A 30 -7.36 1.53 12.82
C LEU A 30 -6.91 2.22 11.51
N GLN A 31 -7.46 1.83 10.35
CA GLN A 31 -7.06 2.32 9.03
C GLN A 31 -7.98 3.41 8.46
N GLY A 32 -8.94 3.92 9.26
CA GLY A 32 -9.92 4.92 8.79
C GLY A 32 -9.38 6.32 8.48
N HIS A 33 -8.13 6.64 8.84
CA HIS A 33 -7.55 7.98 8.64
C HIS A 33 -6.37 8.03 7.64
N ASN A 34 -5.88 6.90 7.14
CA ASN A 34 -4.73 6.83 6.22
C ASN A 34 -5.02 5.93 5.01
N ALA A 35 -6.20 6.09 4.42
CA ALA A 35 -6.51 5.39 3.18
C ALA A 35 -5.72 6.00 2.02
N VAL A 36 -5.00 5.17 1.27
CA VAL A 36 -4.35 5.60 0.04
C VAL A 36 -5.42 5.81 -1.01
N ARG A 37 -5.53 7.03 -1.54
CA ARG A 37 -6.48 7.34 -2.62
C ARG A 37 -5.87 6.98 -3.98
N PRO A 38 -6.69 6.80 -5.03
CA PRO A 38 -6.21 6.65 -6.40
C PRO A 38 -5.17 7.73 -6.79
N PRO A 39 -4.30 7.47 -7.78
CA PRO A 39 -3.25 8.40 -8.17
C PRO A 39 -3.85 9.71 -8.68
N TRP A 40 -3.14 10.82 -8.49
CA TRP A 40 -3.55 12.19 -8.87
C TRP A 40 -4.83 12.71 -8.22
N VAL A 41 -5.36 12.05 -7.18
CA VAL A 41 -6.53 12.60 -6.48
C VAL A 41 -6.18 13.92 -5.79
N ASN A 42 -7.00 14.94 -6.01
CA ASN A 42 -6.96 16.17 -5.22
C ASN A 42 -7.57 15.92 -3.83
N LEU A 43 -6.72 15.59 -2.87
CA LEU A 43 -7.15 15.27 -1.49
C LEU A 43 -7.97 16.41 -0.84
N ALA A 44 -7.73 17.68 -1.20
CA ALA A 44 -8.38 18.82 -0.57
C ALA A 44 -9.88 18.92 -0.91
N ASN A 45 -10.31 18.44 -2.08
CA ASN A 45 -11.72 18.46 -2.50
C ASN A 45 -12.31 17.07 -2.76
N PHE A 46 -11.55 16.00 -2.52
CA PHE A 46 -11.96 14.64 -2.82
C PHE A 46 -13.31 14.28 -2.16
N LEU A 47 -13.45 14.55 -0.86
CA LEU A 47 -14.67 14.20 -0.11
C LEU A 47 -15.88 15.06 -0.48
N THR A 48 -15.67 16.24 -1.08
CA THR A 48 -16.78 17.12 -1.50
C THR A 48 -17.21 16.85 -2.94
N LYS A 49 -16.29 16.37 -3.79
CA LYS A 49 -16.56 16.13 -5.21
C LYS A 49 -16.83 14.67 -5.55
N CYS A 50 -16.21 13.71 -4.86
CA CYS A 50 -16.35 12.30 -5.21
C CYS A 50 -17.79 11.82 -4.96
N THR A 51 -18.42 11.25 -6.00
CA THR A 51 -19.80 10.75 -5.94
C THR A 51 -19.91 9.28 -5.53
N ALA A 52 -18.78 8.62 -5.22
CA ALA A 52 -18.72 7.20 -4.87
C ALA A 52 -19.39 6.25 -5.91
N CYS A 53 -19.27 6.60 -7.20
CA CYS A 53 -19.90 5.88 -8.32
C CYS A 53 -19.19 4.59 -8.78
N ASP A 54 -18.03 4.27 -8.23
CA ASP A 54 -17.22 3.08 -8.56
C ASP A 54 -16.65 2.96 -9.99
N ASN A 55 -16.77 4.00 -10.83
CA ASN A 55 -16.18 3.97 -12.18
C ASN A 55 -14.66 3.69 -12.16
N CYS A 56 -13.93 4.35 -11.26
CA CYS A 56 -12.48 4.16 -11.13
C CYS A 56 -12.10 2.76 -10.60
N ILE A 57 -12.98 2.13 -9.80
CA ILE A 57 -12.81 0.75 -9.33
C ILE A 57 -12.98 -0.20 -10.50
N THR A 58 -14.07 -0.05 -11.25
CA THR A 58 -14.46 -0.94 -12.35
C THR A 58 -13.44 -0.95 -13.49
N ILE A 59 -12.85 0.21 -13.81
CA ILE A 59 -11.92 0.36 -14.94
C ILE A 59 -10.46 0.04 -14.58
N CYS A 60 -10.15 -0.19 -13.30
CA CYS A 60 -8.79 -0.46 -12.85
C CYS A 60 -8.32 -1.86 -13.32
N GLU A 61 -7.41 -1.89 -14.29
CA GLU A 61 -6.95 -3.15 -14.89
C GLU A 61 -6.21 -4.07 -13.91
N THR A 62 -5.50 -3.49 -12.93
CA THR A 62 -4.81 -4.23 -11.87
C THR A 62 -5.68 -4.51 -10.66
N GLN A 63 -6.93 -4.04 -10.65
CA GLN A 63 -7.93 -4.29 -9.61
C GLN A 63 -7.50 -3.87 -8.19
N ILE A 64 -6.54 -2.95 -8.09
CA ILE A 64 -6.04 -2.44 -6.80
C ILE A 64 -6.96 -1.40 -6.18
N ILE A 65 -7.81 -0.73 -6.97
CA ILE A 65 -8.76 0.25 -6.43
C ILE A 65 -9.98 -0.50 -5.92
N VAL A 66 -10.28 -0.37 -4.63
CA VAL A 66 -11.38 -1.03 -3.93
C VAL A 66 -12.29 -0.02 -3.27
N ARG A 67 -13.53 -0.42 -2.97
CA ARG A 67 -14.44 0.39 -2.16
C ARG A 67 -14.01 0.28 -0.70
N GLY A 68 -13.52 1.40 -0.14
CA GLY A 68 -13.09 1.49 1.25
C GLY A 68 -14.24 1.50 2.24
N ALA A 69 -13.91 1.45 3.54
CA ALA A 69 -14.90 1.42 4.62
C ALA A 69 -15.78 2.68 4.65
N GLY A 70 -15.24 3.83 4.23
CA GLY A 70 -15.97 5.08 4.09
C GLY A 70 -16.84 5.18 2.83
N GLY A 71 -16.94 4.12 2.03
CA GLY A 71 -17.70 4.09 0.77
C GLY A 71 -16.96 4.72 -0.43
N TYR A 72 -15.82 5.34 -0.20
CA TYR A 72 -14.99 5.97 -1.24
C TYR A 72 -13.91 5.02 -1.78
N PRO A 73 -13.40 5.25 -3.01
CA PRO A 73 -12.32 4.46 -3.57
C PRO A 73 -11.00 4.60 -2.78
N GLU A 74 -10.34 3.47 -2.56
CA GLU A 74 -9.08 3.31 -1.85
C GLU A 74 -8.17 2.34 -2.61
N VAL A 75 -6.86 2.49 -2.50
CA VAL A 75 -5.88 1.62 -3.14
C VAL A 75 -5.41 0.55 -2.17
N ASP A 76 -5.50 -0.70 -2.59
CA ASP A 76 -5.05 -1.88 -1.88
C ASP A 76 -3.85 -2.51 -2.62
N PHE A 77 -2.64 -2.15 -2.19
CA PHE A 77 -1.40 -2.68 -2.75
C PHE A 77 -1.14 -4.16 -2.42
N SER A 78 -1.97 -4.82 -1.59
CA SER A 78 -1.89 -6.27 -1.45
C SER A 78 -2.38 -7.02 -2.71
N LYS A 79 -3.14 -6.35 -3.57
CA LYS A 79 -3.66 -6.91 -4.82
C LYS A 79 -2.74 -6.76 -6.02
N GLY A 80 -1.76 -5.85 -5.94
CA GLY A 80 -0.88 -5.53 -7.05
C GLY A 80 -0.37 -4.10 -6.97
N GLU A 81 -0.12 -3.53 -8.14
CA GLU A 81 0.49 -2.20 -8.30
C GLU A 81 -0.33 -1.30 -9.21
N CYS A 82 0.00 -0.02 -9.20
CA CYS A 82 -0.52 0.94 -10.17
C CYS A 82 0.44 1.04 -11.35
N THR A 83 -0.08 0.79 -12.55
CA THR A 83 0.64 0.91 -13.83
C THR A 83 0.59 2.33 -14.42
N PHE A 84 -0.03 3.28 -13.71
CA PHE A 84 -0.27 4.64 -14.19
C PHE A 84 -0.97 4.73 -15.56
N CYS A 85 -1.84 3.77 -15.89
CA CYS A 85 -2.55 3.71 -17.17
C CYS A 85 -3.63 4.79 -17.39
N GLU A 86 -3.82 5.71 -16.43
CA GLU A 86 -4.75 6.85 -16.47
C GLU A 86 -6.25 6.53 -16.62
N LYS A 87 -6.63 5.26 -16.80
CA LYS A 87 -8.04 4.85 -16.99
C LYS A 87 -8.98 5.35 -15.89
N CYS A 88 -8.51 5.37 -14.64
CA CYS A 88 -9.30 5.89 -13.52
C CYS A 88 -9.59 7.39 -13.64
N VAL A 89 -8.64 8.18 -14.15
CA VAL A 89 -8.77 9.62 -14.41
C VAL A 89 -9.76 9.84 -15.55
N GLN A 90 -9.59 9.13 -16.66
CA GLN A 90 -10.42 9.25 -17.86
C GLN A 90 -11.89 8.87 -17.62
N SER A 91 -12.14 7.89 -16.74
CA SER A 91 -13.51 7.43 -16.40
C SER A 91 -14.27 8.37 -15.45
N CYS A 92 -13.59 9.35 -14.84
CA CYS A 92 -14.14 10.14 -13.76
C CYS A 92 -14.81 11.44 -14.25
N GLN A 93 -16.12 11.54 -14.04
CA GLN A 93 -16.89 12.74 -14.39
C GLN A 93 -16.94 13.78 -13.25
N ALA A 94 -16.51 13.42 -12.04
CA ALA A 94 -16.61 14.27 -10.85
C ALA A 94 -15.48 15.30 -10.71
N GLY A 95 -14.44 15.23 -11.56
CA GLY A 95 -13.32 16.18 -11.52
C GLY A 95 -12.55 16.17 -10.19
N VAL A 96 -12.35 14.97 -9.62
CA VAL A 96 -11.58 14.76 -8.37
C VAL A 96 -10.08 14.58 -8.60
N PHE A 97 -9.69 14.32 -9.86
CA PHE A 97 -8.30 14.10 -10.25
C PHE A 97 -7.65 15.41 -10.71
N LEU A 98 -6.38 15.57 -10.38
CA LEU A 98 -5.45 16.56 -10.95
C LEU A 98 -5.02 16.13 -12.35
N ALA A 99 -4.28 16.99 -13.04
CA ALA A 99 -3.66 16.64 -14.33
C ALA A 99 -2.63 15.52 -14.15
N THR A 100 -2.48 14.62 -15.12
CA THR A 100 -1.54 13.49 -15.02
C THR A 100 -0.07 13.90 -15.16
N SER A 101 0.19 15.16 -15.54
CA SER A 101 1.51 15.80 -15.47
C SER A 101 1.95 16.13 -14.04
N GLU A 102 1.02 16.15 -13.08
CA GLU A 102 1.31 16.34 -11.66
C GLU A 102 1.83 15.05 -11.03
N VAL A 103 2.34 15.16 -9.79
CA VAL A 103 2.79 14.00 -9.03
C VAL A 103 1.59 13.12 -8.66
N ALA A 104 1.67 11.83 -9.02
CA ALA A 104 0.60 10.86 -8.76
C ALA A 104 0.33 10.65 -7.26
N TRP A 105 1.39 10.57 -6.44
CA TRP A 105 1.32 10.44 -4.99
C TRP A 105 2.47 11.14 -4.27
N GLN A 106 2.18 11.65 -3.08
CA GLN A 106 3.18 12.21 -2.17
C GLN A 106 3.82 11.16 -1.26
N HIS A 107 3.23 9.96 -1.16
CA HIS A 107 3.84 8.88 -0.40
C HIS A 107 4.98 8.23 -1.18
N LYS A 108 5.99 7.79 -0.45
CA LYS A 108 7.07 6.93 -0.93
C LYS A 108 7.04 5.61 -0.17
N VAL A 109 8.12 4.84 -0.28
CA VAL A 109 8.30 3.59 0.46
C VAL A 109 9.38 3.71 1.51
N ALA A 110 9.30 2.87 2.54
CA ALA A 110 10.33 2.66 3.54
C ALA A 110 10.60 1.17 3.71
N VAL A 111 11.83 0.82 4.10
CA VAL A 111 12.25 -0.56 4.37
C VAL A 111 12.31 -0.76 5.89
N GLN A 112 11.60 -1.77 6.38
CA GLN A 112 11.51 -2.14 7.79
C GLN A 112 12.62 -3.10 8.23
N GLU A 113 12.80 -3.22 9.55
CA GLU A 113 13.83 -4.06 10.18
C GLU A 113 13.68 -5.56 9.86
N CYS A 114 12.46 -6.04 9.62
CA CYS A 114 12.19 -7.43 9.25
C CYS A 114 12.67 -7.81 7.83
N CYS A 115 13.30 -6.88 7.10
CA CYS A 115 13.88 -7.15 5.79
C CYS A 115 14.92 -8.26 5.85
N LEU A 116 14.80 -9.25 4.97
CA LEU A 116 15.69 -10.42 4.90
C LEU A 116 17.18 -10.06 4.82
N LEU A 117 17.53 -8.95 4.15
CA LEU A 117 18.92 -8.50 4.06
C LEU A 117 19.51 -8.10 5.42
N GLN A 118 18.70 -7.56 6.34
CA GLN A 118 19.12 -7.24 7.71
C GLN A 118 19.46 -8.51 8.50
N HIS A 119 18.78 -9.60 8.16
CA HIS A 119 19.01 -10.94 8.71
C HIS A 119 19.98 -11.78 7.88
N ARG A 120 20.78 -11.14 7.02
CA ARG A 120 21.83 -11.79 6.19
C ARG A 120 21.30 -12.85 5.21
N ILE A 121 20.04 -12.76 4.81
CA ILE A 121 19.41 -13.62 3.80
C ILE A 121 19.34 -12.86 2.48
N ALA A 122 19.87 -13.45 1.41
CA ALA A 122 19.86 -12.84 0.09
C ALA A 122 18.43 -12.75 -0.47
N CYS A 123 17.99 -11.53 -0.81
CA CYS A 123 16.69 -11.27 -1.41
C CYS A 123 16.79 -10.03 -2.31
N ARG A 124 16.17 -10.08 -3.49
CA ARG A 124 16.15 -8.96 -4.46
C ARG A 124 14.76 -8.62 -5.01
N SER A 125 13.72 -9.33 -4.56
CA SER A 125 12.36 -9.28 -5.13
C SER A 125 11.80 -7.86 -5.31
N CYS A 126 12.00 -6.97 -4.32
CA CYS A 126 11.51 -5.61 -4.40
C CYS A 126 12.26 -4.74 -5.42
N GLY A 127 13.56 -4.97 -5.64
CA GLY A 127 14.30 -4.26 -6.68
C GLY A 127 14.04 -4.81 -8.07
N ASP A 128 13.85 -6.13 -8.21
CA ASP A 128 13.52 -6.75 -9.49
C ASP A 128 12.16 -6.27 -10.02
N SER A 129 11.22 -5.94 -9.12
CA SER A 129 9.90 -5.40 -9.48
C SER A 129 9.87 -3.86 -9.55
N CYS A 130 10.95 -3.17 -9.19
CA CYS A 130 10.99 -1.70 -9.16
C CYS A 130 11.43 -1.13 -10.51
N GLU A 131 10.48 -0.95 -11.42
CA GLU A 131 10.77 -0.43 -12.78
C GLU A 131 11.45 0.96 -12.76
N SER A 132 11.06 1.83 -11.82
CA SER A 132 11.69 3.15 -11.67
C SER A 132 13.12 3.09 -11.11
N ARG A 133 13.60 1.90 -10.74
CA ARG A 133 14.93 1.65 -10.16
C ARG A 133 15.21 2.49 -8.91
N ALA A 134 14.17 2.76 -8.12
CA ALA A 134 14.28 3.39 -6.81
C ALA A 134 14.94 2.46 -5.78
N ILE A 135 14.76 1.14 -5.91
CA ILE A 135 15.38 0.13 -5.05
C ILE A 135 16.52 -0.54 -5.84
N ARG A 136 17.75 -0.47 -5.33
CA ARG A 136 18.94 -1.06 -5.95
C ARG A 136 19.72 -1.87 -4.93
N PHE A 137 20.45 -2.87 -5.41
CA PHE A 137 21.32 -3.70 -4.56
C PHE A 137 22.77 -3.54 -5.00
N ARG A 138 23.62 -2.97 -4.13
CA ARG A 138 25.06 -2.88 -4.38
C ARG A 138 25.77 -4.11 -3.84
N PRO A 139 26.54 -4.85 -4.66
CA PRO A 139 27.39 -5.91 -4.16
C PRO A 139 28.36 -5.41 -3.09
N LYS A 140 28.54 -6.20 -2.02
CA LYS A 140 29.52 -5.92 -0.96
C LYS A 140 30.48 -7.10 -0.87
N LEU A 141 31.78 -6.82 -0.84
CA LEU A 141 32.81 -7.87 -0.73
C LEU A 141 32.61 -8.66 0.57
N GLY A 142 32.62 -10.00 0.45
CA GLY A 142 32.50 -10.90 1.60
C GLY A 142 31.15 -10.86 2.33
N GLY A 143 30.08 -10.34 1.70
CA GLY A 143 28.79 -10.20 2.37
C GLY A 143 27.57 -10.18 1.46
N ILE A 144 26.43 -9.97 2.10
CA ILE A 144 25.14 -9.75 1.44
C ILE A 144 25.13 -8.35 0.82
N ALA A 145 24.48 -8.21 -0.33
CA ALA A 145 24.34 -6.93 -1.02
C ALA A 145 23.64 -5.89 -0.14
N GLU A 146 24.06 -4.64 -0.27
CA GLU A 146 23.47 -3.50 0.43
C GLU A 146 22.29 -2.95 -0.38
N LEU A 147 21.13 -2.84 0.25
CA LEU A 147 19.97 -2.17 -0.35
C LEU A 147 20.17 -0.66 -0.32
N GLN A 148 19.97 -0.03 -1.46
CA GLN A 148 19.94 1.42 -1.61
C GLN A 148 18.56 1.84 -2.08
N LEU A 149 18.02 2.88 -1.43
CA LEU A 149 16.72 3.44 -1.73
C LEU A 149 16.89 4.89 -2.19
N ASP A 150 16.50 5.17 -3.43
CA ASP A 150 16.44 6.50 -4.04
C ASP A 150 14.98 6.96 -4.05
N LEU A 151 14.60 7.77 -3.06
CA LEU A 151 13.22 8.25 -2.90
C LEU A 151 12.80 9.22 -4.02
N THR A 152 13.76 9.87 -4.68
CA THR A 152 13.48 10.78 -5.80
C THR A 152 12.98 10.02 -7.03
N ALA A 153 13.46 8.78 -7.23
CA ALA A 153 13.02 7.88 -8.29
C ALA A 153 11.76 7.07 -7.90
N CYS A 154 11.36 7.06 -6.64
CA CYS A 154 10.17 6.34 -6.19
C CYS A 154 8.91 7.12 -6.56
N ASN A 155 8.03 6.53 -7.37
CA ASN A 155 6.75 7.12 -7.79
C ASN A 155 5.55 6.62 -6.96
N GLY A 156 5.77 5.76 -5.97
CA GLY A 156 4.73 5.28 -5.06
C GLY A 156 3.78 4.23 -5.66
N CYS A 157 4.16 3.58 -6.78
CA CYS A 157 3.32 2.62 -7.52
C CYS A 157 2.91 1.36 -6.73
N GLY A 158 3.69 1.03 -5.70
CA GLY A 158 3.45 -0.11 -4.81
C GLY A 158 3.89 -1.47 -5.31
N ALA A 159 4.56 -1.56 -6.48
CA ALA A 159 5.13 -2.79 -7.03
C ALA A 159 5.92 -3.63 -6.02
N CYS A 160 6.73 -2.96 -5.21
CA CYS A 160 7.60 -3.60 -4.23
C CYS A 160 6.87 -4.12 -2.98
N LEU A 161 5.63 -3.69 -2.70
CA LEU A 161 4.91 -4.07 -1.49
C LEU A 161 4.44 -5.53 -1.55
N SER A 162 3.72 -5.90 -2.61
CA SER A 162 3.11 -7.23 -2.74
C SER A 162 4.14 -8.35 -2.98
N VAL A 163 5.28 -8.03 -3.59
CA VAL A 163 6.33 -9.00 -3.91
C VAL A 163 7.31 -9.24 -2.75
N CYS A 164 7.23 -8.47 -1.66
CA CYS A 164 8.16 -8.60 -0.55
C CYS A 164 7.80 -9.81 0.33
N PRO A 165 8.60 -10.90 0.34
CA PRO A 165 8.23 -12.11 1.08
C PRO A 165 8.21 -11.93 2.60
N ALA A 166 8.89 -10.89 3.12
CA ALA A 166 8.93 -10.56 4.54
C ALA A 166 7.96 -9.42 4.93
N ASN A 167 7.17 -8.90 3.98
CA ASN A 167 6.33 -7.70 4.18
C ASN A 167 7.11 -6.52 4.79
N ALA A 168 8.38 -6.37 4.41
CA ALA A 168 9.29 -5.37 4.97
C ALA A 168 9.25 -4.02 4.25
N ILE A 169 8.35 -3.83 3.27
CA ILE A 169 8.18 -2.57 2.55
C ILE A 169 6.87 -1.94 3.02
N THR A 170 6.91 -0.70 3.46
CA THR A 170 5.72 0.06 3.85
C THR A 170 5.66 1.40 3.14
N LEU A 171 4.46 1.99 3.07
CA LEU A 171 4.29 3.36 2.61
C LEU A 171 4.66 4.34 3.72
N MET A 172 5.25 5.47 3.32
CA MET A 172 5.60 6.59 4.20
C MET A 172 5.20 7.88 3.50
N MET A 173 4.51 8.78 4.21
CA MET A 173 4.23 10.12 3.70
C MET A 173 5.51 10.95 3.72
N GLU A 174 5.88 11.53 2.59
CA GLU A 174 6.91 12.57 2.52
C GLU A 174 6.26 13.88 2.98
N HIS A 175 6.80 14.49 4.04
CA HIS A 175 6.34 15.78 4.58
C HIS A 175 7.15 16.92 3.96
#